data_AF-A0A3B9H0X5-F1
#
_entry.id   AF-A0A3B9H0X5-F1
#
_cell.length_a   1.000
_cell.length_b   1.000
_cell.length_c   1.000
_cell.angle_alpha   90.00
_cell.angle_beta   90.00
_cell.angle_gamma   90.00
#
_symmetry.space_group_name_H-M   'P 1'
#
loop_
_entity.id
_entity.type
_entity.pdbx_description
1 polymer ?
#
loop_
_entity_poly.entity_id
_entity_poly.type
_entity_poly.pdbx_seq_one_letter_code
_entity_poly.pdbx_strand_id
1 'polypeptide(L)'
;MVSNSFRGLRRKRQTGFIYIADERRDLRFAGAVPGDEIRNETRDAPWIVVDRTLDGVLVTSWPGSLWEVEVLDAIRPQNHEGDYTRAVAVRILRTVPPHELFGPHGEAVAWILDRAIELTREEAETLSQHRAANAGLLYSRAWMNWDGLPDDKRVFEDWEGIIGAGGTVPVSPVGRGLSAIFNSVCATAIRLFGDNAWYTTDGPDVEDPDMHLAEPWFTASLCLIEAAMALGAPHLIPDSDRTTLTAPWRALTRPSLS
;
A
#
# COMPACT_ATOMS: atom_id res chain seq x y z
N MET A 1 8.15 -60.61 -0.13
CA MET A 1 7.99 -59.95 1.18
C MET A 1 8.23 -58.46 0.95
N VAL A 2 7.21 -57.66 1.17
CA VAL A 2 7.03 -56.33 0.57
C VAL A 2 7.95 -55.30 1.23
N SER A 3 8.76 -54.64 0.39
CA SER A 3 9.55 -53.46 0.74
C SER A 3 8.62 -52.28 1.02
N ASN A 4 8.44 -51.92 2.29
CA ASN A 4 7.74 -50.70 2.67
C ASN A 4 8.70 -49.50 2.58
N SER A 5 8.78 -48.92 1.38
CA SER A 5 9.38 -47.61 1.19
C SER A 5 8.41 -46.55 1.74
N PHE A 6 8.65 -46.10 2.98
CA PHE A 6 8.10 -44.85 3.50
C PHE A 6 8.67 -43.69 2.68
N ARG A 7 8.07 -43.40 1.52
CA ARG A 7 8.13 -42.07 0.92
C ARG A 7 7.44 -41.14 1.90
N GLY A 8 8.22 -40.49 2.77
CA GLY A 8 7.73 -39.38 3.56
C GLY A 8 7.07 -38.38 2.62
N LEU A 9 5.77 -38.15 2.80
CA LEU A 9 5.10 -37.03 2.16
C LEU A 9 5.85 -35.78 2.64
N ARG A 10 6.71 -35.23 1.77
CA ARG A 10 7.36 -33.95 1.99
C ARG A 10 6.22 -32.92 2.04
N ARG A 11 5.79 -32.57 3.26
CA ARG A 11 4.76 -31.57 3.50
C ARG A 11 5.14 -30.35 2.68
N LYS A 12 4.26 -29.93 1.76
CA LYS A 12 4.53 -28.81 0.85
C LYS A 12 4.91 -27.62 1.72
N ARG A 13 6.12 -27.09 1.54
CA ARG A 13 6.57 -25.89 2.27
C ARG A 13 5.62 -24.78 1.90
N GLN A 14 5.00 -24.18 2.92
CA GLN A 14 4.13 -23.05 2.73
C GLN A 14 4.97 -21.80 2.91
N THR A 15 5.08 -21.00 1.85
CA THR A 15 5.83 -19.74 1.87
C THR A 15 4.87 -18.57 1.66
N GLY A 16 5.33 -17.37 2.02
CA GLY A 16 4.59 -16.12 1.84
C GLY A 16 5.40 -14.94 2.35
N PHE A 17 4.73 -13.82 2.57
CA PHE A 17 5.34 -12.53 2.86
C PHE A 17 4.86 -11.96 4.18
N ILE A 18 5.75 -11.24 4.86
CA ILE A 18 5.46 -10.48 6.07
C ILE A 18 6.01 -9.07 5.88
N TYR A 19 5.15 -8.06 6.06
CA TYR A 19 5.54 -6.66 6.16
C TYR A 19 5.31 -6.14 7.57
N ILE A 20 6.32 -5.47 8.13
CA ILE A 20 6.22 -4.81 9.43
C ILE A 20 6.66 -3.36 9.27
N ALA A 21 5.74 -2.44 9.51
CA ALA A 21 6.02 -1.01 9.54
C ALA A 21 6.95 -0.66 10.72
N ASP A 22 7.87 0.26 10.48
CA ASP A 22 8.92 0.62 11.44
C ASP A 22 8.36 1.20 12.75
N GLU A 23 7.22 1.90 12.68
CA GLU A 23 6.55 2.45 13.86
C GLU A 23 5.94 1.38 14.78
N ARG A 24 5.55 0.22 14.24
CA ARG A 24 4.91 -0.86 15.01
C ARG A 24 5.92 -1.68 15.81
N ARG A 25 7.20 -1.62 15.43
CA ARG A 25 8.36 -2.25 16.11
C ARG A 25 8.05 -3.64 16.68
N ASP A 26 7.77 -4.61 15.82
CA ASP A 26 7.73 -6.00 16.27
C ASP A 26 9.15 -6.50 16.56
N LEU A 27 9.53 -6.45 17.84
CA LEU A 27 10.89 -6.78 18.29
C LEU A 27 11.31 -8.21 17.92
N ARG A 28 10.36 -9.11 17.64
CA ARG A 28 10.66 -10.47 17.18
C ARG A 28 11.35 -10.49 15.82
N PHE A 29 11.12 -9.47 15.00
CA PHE A 29 11.68 -9.30 13.66
C PHE A 29 12.81 -8.26 13.61
N ALA A 30 13.11 -7.61 14.72
CA ALA A 30 14.15 -6.59 14.77
C ALA A 30 15.52 -7.21 14.44
N GLY A 31 16.11 -6.79 13.31
CA GLY A 31 17.40 -7.32 12.84
C GLY A 31 17.33 -8.74 12.30
N ALA A 32 16.15 -9.27 11.99
CA ALA A 32 15.99 -10.62 11.48
C ALA A 32 16.67 -10.82 10.12
N VAL A 33 17.46 -11.89 10.01
CA VAL A 33 18.24 -12.25 8.81
C VAL A 33 17.80 -13.61 8.24
N PRO A 34 18.14 -13.91 6.97
CA PRO A 34 17.85 -15.21 6.37
C PRO A 34 18.35 -16.38 7.22
N GLY A 35 17.45 -17.34 7.47
CA GLY A 35 17.70 -18.51 8.31
C GLY A 35 17.11 -18.41 9.72
N ASP A 36 16.83 -17.20 10.22
CA ASP A 36 16.25 -17.00 11.54
C ASP A 36 14.87 -17.64 11.66
N GLU A 37 14.60 -18.27 12.81
CA GLU A 37 13.29 -18.77 13.18
C GLU A 37 12.64 -17.84 14.19
N ILE A 38 11.51 -17.27 13.80
CA ILE A 38 10.73 -16.35 14.64
C ILE A 38 9.51 -17.09 15.14
N ARG A 39 9.24 -17.01 16.45
CA ARG A 39 8.20 -17.80 17.12
C ARG A 39 7.51 -17.02 18.24
N ASN A 40 6.20 -17.23 18.36
CA ASN A 40 5.43 -16.81 19.53
C ASN A 40 5.67 -17.77 20.70
N GLU A 41 5.69 -17.22 21.92
CA GLU A 41 5.77 -18.02 23.15
C GLU A 41 4.54 -18.93 23.31
N THR A 42 3.36 -18.44 22.92
CA THR A 42 2.09 -19.19 22.98
C THR A 42 1.47 -19.36 21.60
N ARG A 43 0.48 -20.25 21.50
CA ARG A 43 -0.34 -20.42 20.27
C ARG A 43 -1.50 -19.43 20.20
N ASP A 44 -1.64 -18.58 21.20
CA ASP A 44 -2.73 -17.60 21.29
C ASP A 44 -2.42 -16.37 20.45
N ALA A 45 -3.44 -15.57 20.18
CA ALA A 45 -3.29 -14.30 19.47
C ALA A 45 -2.44 -13.30 20.30
N PRO A 46 -1.72 -12.36 19.65
CA PRO A 46 -1.67 -12.11 18.20
C PRO A 46 -0.75 -13.07 17.44
N TRP A 47 -1.27 -13.63 16.35
CA TRP A 47 -0.52 -14.54 15.47
C TRP A 47 0.37 -13.77 14.48
N ILE A 48 1.41 -14.43 13.99
CA ILE A 48 2.16 -13.95 12.82
C ILE A 48 1.27 -14.12 11.59
N VAL A 49 1.03 -13.04 10.85
CA VAL A 49 0.23 -13.05 9.62
C VAL A 49 1.17 -13.14 8.44
N VAL A 50 1.03 -14.20 7.64
CA VAL A 50 1.82 -14.47 6.44
C VAL A 50 0.91 -14.39 5.21
N ASP A 51 1.05 -13.34 4.43
CA ASP A 51 0.30 -13.16 3.19
C ASP A 51 0.84 -14.08 2.09
N ARG A 52 -0.06 -14.69 1.30
CA ARG A 52 0.35 -15.68 0.29
C ARG A 52 1.02 -15.04 -0.92
N THR A 53 0.73 -13.78 -1.20
CA THR A 53 1.24 -13.00 -2.33
C THR A 53 1.60 -11.59 -1.85
N LEU A 54 2.43 -10.89 -2.61
CA LEU A 54 2.75 -9.48 -2.35
C LEU A 54 1.50 -8.60 -2.42
N ASP A 55 0.59 -8.85 -3.36
CA ASP A 55 -0.66 -8.09 -3.53
C ASP A 55 -1.61 -8.20 -2.31
N GLY A 56 -1.50 -9.29 -1.54
CA GLY A 56 -2.27 -9.52 -0.32
C GLY A 56 -1.78 -8.70 0.87
N VAL A 57 -0.49 -8.34 0.89
CA VAL A 57 0.15 -7.65 2.01
C VAL A 57 -0.51 -6.30 2.28
N LEU A 58 -0.89 -6.06 3.53
CA LEU A 58 -1.46 -4.79 3.96
C LEU A 58 -0.36 -3.80 4.38
N VAL A 59 -0.24 -2.69 3.64
CA VAL A 59 0.62 -1.55 4.00
C VAL A 59 -0.21 -0.54 4.78
N THR A 60 -0.24 -0.71 6.10
CA THR A 60 -0.99 0.18 7.00
C THR A 60 -0.21 1.41 7.44
N SER A 61 1.13 1.35 7.35
CA SER A 61 2.05 2.45 7.62
C SER A 61 3.36 2.22 6.87
N TRP A 62 4.13 3.28 6.67
CA TRP A 62 5.39 3.32 5.92
C TRP A 62 6.40 4.24 6.62
N PRO A 63 7.71 3.95 6.59
CA PRO A 63 8.38 2.80 5.97
C PRO A 63 8.27 1.52 6.82
N GLY A 64 8.81 0.43 6.29
CA GLY A 64 8.82 -0.86 6.96
C GLY A 64 9.74 -1.87 6.30
N SER A 65 9.87 -3.02 6.94
CA SER A 65 10.67 -4.15 6.48
C SER A 65 9.78 -5.27 5.94
N LEU A 66 10.23 -5.90 4.84
CA LEU A 66 9.51 -6.97 4.15
C LEU A 66 10.40 -8.21 4.05
N TRP A 67 9.83 -9.37 4.34
CA TRP A 67 10.51 -10.66 4.24
C TRP A 67 9.67 -11.67 3.50
N GLU A 68 10.34 -12.56 2.76
CA GLU A 68 9.77 -13.84 2.34
C GLU A 68 10.08 -14.87 3.43
N VAL A 69 9.08 -15.65 3.83
CA VAL A 69 9.17 -16.58 4.94
C VAL A 69 8.60 -17.96 4.61
N GLU A 70 9.08 -18.98 5.31
CA GLU A 70 8.48 -20.31 5.37
C GLU A 70 7.67 -20.47 6.66
N VAL A 71 6.41 -20.91 6.55
CA VAL A 71 5.56 -21.20 7.71
C VAL A 71 6.00 -22.53 8.33
N LEU A 72 6.45 -22.48 9.59
CA LEU A 72 6.88 -23.66 10.35
C LEU A 72 5.73 -24.27 11.14
N ASP A 73 4.86 -23.42 11.69
CA ASP A 73 3.75 -23.82 12.54
C ASP A 73 2.52 -22.96 12.26
N ALA A 74 1.62 -23.49 11.43
CA ALA A 74 0.38 -22.81 11.04
C ALA A 74 -0.73 -23.01 12.08
N ILE A 75 -1.51 -21.96 12.32
CA ILE A 75 -2.81 -22.01 13.00
C ILE A 75 -3.87 -22.33 11.95
N ARG A 76 -4.55 -23.46 12.11
CA ARG A 76 -5.70 -23.80 11.25
C ARG A 76 -6.87 -22.88 11.60
N PRO A 77 -7.44 -22.14 10.63
CA PRO A 77 -8.61 -21.34 10.90
C PRO A 77 -9.79 -22.24 11.30
N GLN A 78 -10.57 -21.82 12.30
CA GLN A 78 -11.77 -22.54 12.71
C GLN A 78 -12.96 -22.23 11.79
N ASN A 79 -13.07 -21.00 11.25
CA ASN A 79 -14.30 -20.52 10.59
C ASN A 79 -14.10 -19.67 9.31
N HIS A 80 -12.87 -19.40 8.86
CA HIS A 80 -12.62 -18.58 7.65
C HIS A 80 -11.23 -18.87 7.06
N GLU A 81 -11.17 -19.28 5.79
CA GLU A 81 -9.93 -19.29 5.03
C GLU A 81 -9.72 -17.92 4.38
N GLY A 82 -8.91 -17.07 5.01
CA GLY A 82 -8.48 -15.82 4.39
C GLY A 82 -7.34 -16.04 3.38
N ASP A 83 -6.95 -14.97 2.68
CA ASP A 83 -5.83 -14.97 1.72
C ASP A 83 -4.43 -14.92 2.37
N TYR A 84 -4.40 -15.15 3.68
CA TYR A 84 -3.20 -15.19 4.50
C TYR A 84 -3.19 -16.45 5.38
N THR A 85 -2.06 -16.66 6.04
CA THR A 85 -1.84 -17.77 6.98
C THR A 85 -1.47 -17.20 8.33
N ARG A 86 -2.21 -17.63 9.35
CA ARG A 86 -1.85 -17.37 10.74
C ARG A 86 -0.80 -18.39 11.15
N ALA A 87 0.29 -17.93 11.73
CA ALA A 87 1.41 -18.76 12.14
C ALA A 87 1.82 -18.46 13.58
N VAL A 88 2.28 -19.50 14.28
CA VAL A 88 2.98 -19.43 15.56
C VAL A 88 4.47 -19.25 15.31
N ALA A 89 5.00 -19.84 14.24
CA ALA A 89 6.41 -19.77 13.91
C ALA A 89 6.65 -19.74 12.40
N VAL A 90 7.66 -18.97 12.01
CA VAL A 90 8.12 -18.79 10.63
C VAL A 90 9.64 -18.84 10.57
N ARG A 91 10.18 -19.16 9.40
CA ARG A 91 11.61 -19.00 9.10
C ARG A 91 11.80 -17.93 8.04
N ILE A 92 12.72 -16.99 8.27
CA ILE A 92 13.09 -16.00 7.27
C ILE A 92 13.84 -16.70 6.13
N LEU A 93 13.34 -16.55 4.90
CA LEU A 93 14.00 -17.09 3.70
C LEU A 93 14.90 -16.04 3.05
N ARG A 94 14.38 -14.83 2.89
CA ARG A 94 15.14 -13.67 2.41
C ARG A 94 14.47 -12.36 2.82
N THR A 95 15.27 -11.30 2.88
CA THR A 95 14.76 -9.92 2.87
C THR A 95 14.28 -9.58 1.46
N VAL A 96 13.18 -8.84 1.37
CA VAL A 96 12.60 -8.37 0.11
C VAL A 96 12.58 -6.85 0.15
N PRO A 97 13.02 -6.15 -0.92
CA PRO A 97 12.82 -4.71 -1.03
C PRO A 97 11.33 -4.34 -0.88
N PRO A 98 10.95 -3.46 0.06
CA PRO A 98 9.54 -3.13 0.30
C PRO A 98 8.81 -2.56 -0.92
N HIS A 99 9.54 -1.93 -1.86
CA HIS A 99 8.97 -1.41 -3.10
C HIS A 99 8.37 -2.51 -4.00
N GLU A 100 8.76 -3.79 -3.84
CA GLU A 100 8.15 -4.91 -4.60
C GLU A 100 6.64 -5.03 -4.34
N LEU A 101 6.12 -4.48 -3.23
CA LEU A 101 4.69 -4.41 -2.91
C LEU A 101 3.87 -3.58 -3.91
N PHE A 102 4.53 -2.74 -4.70
CA PHE A 102 3.89 -1.78 -5.61
C PHE A 102 4.09 -2.15 -7.09
N GLY A 103 4.55 -3.38 -7.36
CA GLY A 103 4.70 -3.93 -8.71
C GLY A 103 6.01 -3.50 -9.42
N PRO A 104 6.09 -3.67 -10.75
CA PRO A 104 7.33 -3.54 -11.51
C PRO A 104 8.01 -2.17 -11.46
N HIS A 105 7.24 -1.10 -11.25
CA HIS A 105 7.75 0.27 -11.10
C HIS A 105 7.61 0.76 -9.65
N GLY A 106 7.61 -0.17 -8.69
CA GLY A 106 7.34 0.13 -7.29
C GLY A 106 8.36 1.06 -6.64
N GLU A 107 9.60 1.13 -7.14
CA GLU A 107 10.60 2.10 -6.67
C GLU A 107 10.10 3.55 -6.82
N ALA A 108 9.39 3.88 -7.90
CA ALA A 108 8.85 5.21 -8.10
C ALA A 108 7.69 5.52 -7.13
N VAL A 109 6.88 4.50 -6.81
CA VAL A 109 5.80 4.61 -5.83
C VAL A 109 6.38 4.79 -4.43
N ALA A 110 7.40 4.01 -4.07
CA ALA A 110 8.12 4.13 -2.81
C ALA A 110 8.76 5.52 -2.66
N TRP A 111 9.34 6.08 -3.71
CA TRP A 111 9.91 7.43 -3.70
C TRP A 111 8.86 8.52 -3.40
N ILE A 112 7.65 8.40 -3.96
CA ILE A 112 6.54 9.30 -3.64
C ILE A 112 6.10 9.10 -2.19
N LEU A 113 6.02 7.86 -1.73
CA LEU A 113 5.59 7.51 -0.39
C LEU A 113 6.56 8.01 0.69
N ASP A 114 7.87 7.89 0.46
CA ASP A 114 8.93 8.47 1.29
C ASP A 114 8.77 9.99 1.42
N ARG A 115 8.32 10.67 0.36
CA ARG A 115 8.06 12.10 0.42
C ARG A 115 6.75 12.43 1.12
N ALA A 116 5.71 11.60 0.95
CA ALA A 116 4.39 11.80 1.56
C ALA A 116 4.43 11.85 3.09
N ILE A 117 5.28 11.03 3.72
CA ILE A 117 5.43 10.99 5.19
C ILE A 117 6.18 12.21 5.75
N GLU A 118 6.96 12.91 4.92
CA GLU A 118 7.76 14.08 5.30
C GLU A 118 7.17 15.41 4.84
N LEU A 119 6.01 15.40 4.15
CA LEU A 119 5.42 16.62 3.59
C LEU A 119 5.28 17.73 4.64
N THR A 120 5.77 18.90 4.26
CA THR A 120 5.46 20.15 4.95
C THR A 120 4.17 20.76 4.40
N ARG A 121 3.63 21.76 5.11
CA ARG A 121 2.48 22.53 4.64
C ARG A 121 2.79 23.25 3.32
N GLU A 122 3.97 23.87 3.21
CA GLU A 122 4.40 24.63 2.03
C GLU A 122 4.53 23.72 0.79
N GLU A 123 5.02 22.49 0.99
CA GLU A 123 5.07 21.48 -0.07
C GLU A 123 3.67 21.01 -0.49
N ALA A 124 2.75 20.83 0.46
CA ALA A 124 1.36 20.51 0.17
C ALA A 124 0.65 21.65 -0.60
N GLU A 125 0.91 22.91 -0.23
CA GLU A 125 0.44 24.09 -0.97
C GLU A 125 1.04 24.15 -2.38
N THR A 126 2.32 23.82 -2.52
CA THR A 126 3.00 23.75 -3.83
C THR A 126 2.35 22.70 -4.72
N LEU A 127 2.09 21.49 -4.20
CA LEU A 127 1.38 20.45 -4.95
C LEU A 127 0.00 20.94 -5.39
N SER A 128 -0.76 21.53 -4.46
CA SER A 128 -2.11 22.03 -4.72
C SER A 128 -2.15 23.11 -5.82
N GLN A 129 -1.23 24.09 -5.78
CA GLN A 129 -1.14 25.16 -6.77
C GLN A 129 -0.76 24.67 -8.18
N HIS A 130 -0.08 23.54 -8.28
CA HIS A 130 0.41 23.00 -9.55
C HIS A 130 -0.49 21.89 -10.12
N ARG A 131 -1.56 21.50 -9.43
CA ARG A 131 -2.48 20.47 -9.92
C ARG A 131 -3.13 20.92 -11.23
N ALA A 132 -3.03 20.09 -12.27
CA ALA A 132 -3.66 20.38 -13.55
C ALA A 132 -5.19 20.23 -13.44
N ALA A 133 -5.94 21.14 -14.06
CA ALA A 133 -7.41 21.15 -14.01
C ALA A 133 -8.05 19.87 -14.59
N ASN A 134 -7.35 19.16 -15.48
CA ASN A 134 -7.82 17.91 -16.08
C ASN A 134 -7.19 16.65 -15.46
N ALA A 135 -6.47 16.75 -14.34
CA ALA A 135 -5.74 15.63 -13.75
C ALA A 135 -6.66 14.47 -13.35
N GLY A 136 -7.81 14.76 -12.72
CA GLY A 136 -8.82 13.75 -12.38
C GLY A 136 -9.30 12.93 -13.59
N LEU A 137 -9.58 13.59 -14.72
CA LEU A 137 -9.96 12.90 -15.96
C LEU A 137 -8.86 11.99 -16.50
N LEU A 138 -7.60 12.46 -16.49
CA LEU A 138 -6.46 11.67 -16.95
C LEU A 138 -6.20 10.47 -16.04
N TYR A 139 -6.35 10.65 -14.74
CA TYR A 139 -6.27 9.58 -13.74
C TYR A 139 -7.37 8.53 -13.95
N SER A 140 -8.61 8.97 -14.19
CA SER A 140 -9.73 8.05 -14.45
C SER A 140 -9.55 7.24 -15.72
N ARG A 141 -8.96 7.83 -16.77
CA ARG A 141 -8.58 7.09 -17.98
C ARG A 141 -7.55 5.98 -17.69
N ALA A 142 -6.60 6.23 -16.80
CA ALA A 142 -5.61 5.21 -16.41
C ALA A 142 -6.29 3.99 -15.76
N TRP A 143 -7.26 4.22 -14.86
CA TRP A 143 -8.09 3.15 -14.30
C TRP A 143 -8.83 2.36 -15.38
N MET A 144 -9.45 3.05 -16.32
CA MET A 144 -10.19 2.42 -17.41
C MET A 144 -9.30 1.63 -18.37
N ASN A 145 -8.03 2.01 -18.52
CA ASN A 145 -7.05 1.28 -19.32
C ASN A 145 -6.46 0.06 -18.59
N TRP A 146 -6.70 -0.08 -17.29
CA TRP A 146 -6.14 -1.18 -16.53
C TRP A 146 -6.93 -2.47 -16.74
N ASP A 147 -6.28 -3.51 -17.27
CA ASP A 147 -6.90 -4.82 -17.49
C ASP A 147 -7.42 -5.48 -16.20
N GLY A 148 -6.83 -5.14 -15.05
CA GLY A 148 -7.24 -5.64 -13.73
C GLY A 148 -8.55 -5.04 -13.22
N LEU A 149 -9.09 -4.01 -13.87
CA LEU A 149 -10.36 -3.39 -13.46
C LEU A 149 -11.55 -4.28 -13.88
N PRO A 150 -12.39 -4.74 -12.93
CA PRO A 150 -13.54 -5.59 -13.24
C PRO A 150 -14.60 -4.89 -14.08
N ASP A 151 -15.31 -5.66 -14.90
CA ASP A 151 -16.35 -5.14 -15.79
C ASP A 151 -17.49 -4.42 -15.06
N ASP A 152 -17.86 -4.90 -13.86
CA ASP A 152 -18.88 -4.24 -13.03
C ASP A 152 -18.42 -2.90 -12.44
N LYS A 153 -17.11 -2.63 -12.45
CA LYS A 153 -16.54 -1.35 -12.06
C LYS A 153 -16.35 -0.39 -13.23
N ARG A 154 -16.20 -0.91 -14.45
CA ARG A 154 -16.05 -0.09 -15.67
C ARG A 154 -17.29 0.77 -16.00
N VAL A 155 -18.41 0.56 -15.31
CA VAL A 155 -19.61 1.41 -15.43
C VAL A 155 -19.42 2.79 -14.77
N PHE A 156 -18.44 2.93 -13.87
CA PHE A 156 -18.09 4.21 -13.25
C PHE A 156 -17.02 4.87 -14.11
N GLU A 157 -17.32 6.08 -14.60
CA GLU A 157 -16.38 6.85 -15.44
C GLU A 157 -15.50 7.80 -14.63
N ASP A 158 -15.95 8.18 -13.44
CA ASP A 158 -15.21 9.03 -12.51
C ASP A 158 -14.51 8.19 -11.45
N TRP A 159 -13.18 8.24 -11.48
CA TRP A 159 -12.28 7.58 -10.55
C TRP A 159 -11.37 8.59 -9.86
N GLU A 160 -11.64 9.90 -9.96
CA GLU A 160 -10.83 10.91 -9.27
C GLU A 160 -10.76 10.60 -7.77
N GLY A 161 -9.55 10.59 -7.21
CA GLY A 161 -9.35 10.31 -5.79
C GLY A 161 -9.50 8.83 -5.38
N ILE A 162 -9.93 7.93 -6.27
CA ILE A 162 -10.11 6.53 -5.91
C ILE A 162 -8.75 5.84 -5.75
N ILE A 163 -8.55 5.22 -4.59
CA ILE A 163 -7.29 4.58 -4.17
C ILE A 163 -7.30 3.05 -4.28
N GLY A 164 -8.40 2.45 -4.72
CA GLY A 164 -8.53 1.00 -4.86
C GLY A 164 -9.90 0.56 -5.40
N ALA A 165 -9.92 -0.39 -6.32
CA ALA A 165 -11.11 -1.10 -6.76
C ALA A 165 -11.42 -2.25 -5.77
N GLY A 166 -12.42 -2.03 -4.91
CA GLY A 166 -12.84 -3.02 -3.91
C GLY A 166 -13.23 -4.37 -4.53
N GLY A 167 -12.94 -5.46 -3.82
CA GLY A 167 -13.25 -6.83 -4.25
C GLY A 167 -12.27 -7.45 -5.26
N THR A 168 -11.13 -6.80 -5.51
CA THR A 168 -10.07 -7.30 -6.40
C THR A 168 -8.74 -7.43 -5.69
N VAL A 169 -7.87 -8.31 -6.19
CA VAL A 169 -6.47 -8.41 -5.79
C VAL A 169 -5.62 -8.58 -7.06
N PRO A 170 -4.68 -7.68 -7.36
CA PRO A 170 -4.41 -6.41 -6.66
C PRO A 170 -5.58 -5.42 -6.73
N VAL A 171 -5.65 -4.48 -5.78
CA VAL A 171 -6.73 -3.47 -5.70
C VAL A 171 -6.51 -2.26 -6.62
N SER A 172 -5.30 -2.07 -7.16
CA SER A 172 -4.98 -1.00 -8.10
C SER A 172 -3.84 -1.42 -9.03
N PRO A 173 -3.58 -0.65 -10.12
CA PRO A 173 -2.43 -0.89 -11.00
C PRO A 173 -1.07 -0.90 -10.31
N VAL A 174 -0.98 -0.28 -9.12
CA VAL A 174 0.24 -0.17 -8.32
C VAL A 174 0.07 -0.86 -6.96
N GLY A 175 -0.70 -1.95 -6.93
CA GLY A 175 -0.96 -2.73 -5.72
C GLY A 175 -1.74 -1.89 -4.69
N ARG A 176 -1.15 -1.70 -3.50
CA ARG A 176 -1.71 -0.82 -2.45
C ARG A 176 -1.02 0.55 -2.37
N GLY A 177 -0.20 0.91 -3.35
CA GLY A 177 0.58 2.14 -3.35
C GLY A 177 -0.27 3.40 -3.19
N LEU A 178 -1.39 3.50 -3.90
CA LEU A 178 -2.30 4.65 -3.83
C LEU A 178 -2.88 4.82 -2.42
N SER A 179 -3.33 3.72 -1.80
CA SER A 179 -3.85 3.76 -0.43
C SER A 179 -2.76 4.10 0.59
N ALA A 180 -1.55 3.55 0.42
CA ALA A 180 -0.41 3.85 1.30
C ALA A 180 -0.02 5.33 1.25
N ILE A 181 0.00 5.92 0.05
CA ILE A 181 0.27 7.35 -0.15
C ILE A 181 -0.80 8.19 0.52
N PHE A 182 -2.08 7.92 0.23
CA PHE A 182 -3.19 8.64 0.85
C PHE A 182 -3.12 8.59 2.38
N ASN A 183 -2.96 7.39 2.95
CA ASN A 183 -2.85 7.22 4.40
C ASN A 183 -1.66 7.99 5.00
N SER A 184 -0.54 8.06 4.28
CA SER A 184 0.65 8.82 4.71
C SER A 184 0.40 10.32 4.72
N VAL A 185 -0.28 10.86 3.71
CA VAL A 185 -0.68 12.28 3.68
C VAL A 185 -1.64 12.58 4.82
N CYS A 186 -2.63 11.71 5.06
CA CYS A 186 -3.57 11.84 6.18
C CYS A 186 -2.85 11.84 7.54
N ALA A 187 -1.92 10.92 7.76
CA ALA A 187 -1.12 10.85 8.98
C ALA A 187 -0.26 12.11 9.17
N THR A 188 0.35 12.62 8.10
CA THR A 188 1.12 13.87 8.11
C THR A 188 0.24 15.08 8.42
N ALA A 189 -0.94 15.19 7.80
CA ALA A 189 -1.89 16.26 8.06
C ALA A 189 -2.34 16.25 9.53
N ILE A 190 -2.73 15.10 10.07
CA ILE A 190 -3.10 14.94 11.48
C ILE A 190 -1.94 15.33 12.40
N ARG A 191 -0.71 14.88 12.11
CA ARG A 191 0.48 15.21 12.91
C ARG A 191 0.75 16.71 12.98
N LEU A 192 0.47 17.44 11.90
CA LEU A 192 0.77 18.87 11.78
C LEU A 192 -0.40 19.78 12.21
N PHE A 193 -1.65 19.34 12.06
CA PHE A 193 -2.85 20.18 12.22
C PHE A 193 -3.85 19.66 13.27
N GLY A 194 -3.62 18.46 13.82
CA GLY A 194 -4.52 17.81 14.77
C GLY A 194 -5.93 17.67 14.20
N ASP A 195 -6.93 18.02 15.00
CA ASP A 195 -8.34 17.92 14.65
C ASP A 195 -8.72 18.76 13.42
N ASN A 196 -7.94 19.78 13.07
CA ASN A 196 -8.19 20.61 11.88
C ASN A 196 -7.76 19.94 10.57
N ALA A 197 -7.16 18.75 10.63
CA ALA A 197 -6.81 18.00 9.42
C ALA A 197 -8.06 17.48 8.69
N TRP A 198 -9.16 17.30 9.41
CA TRP A 198 -10.41 16.78 8.88
C TRP A 198 -11.58 17.68 9.23
N TYR A 199 -12.57 17.73 8.34
CA TYR A 199 -13.84 18.40 8.60
C TYR A 199 -14.99 17.58 8.01
N THR A 200 -16.19 17.80 8.49
CA THR A 200 -17.41 17.30 7.85
C THR A 200 -18.35 18.46 7.56
N THR A 201 -19.14 18.35 6.50
CA THR A 201 -20.25 19.26 6.22
C THR A 201 -21.58 18.74 6.77
N ASP A 202 -21.58 17.53 7.33
CA ASP A 202 -22.75 16.92 7.91
C ASP A 202 -23.10 17.56 9.26
N GLY A 203 -24.38 17.43 9.64
CA GLY A 203 -24.86 17.94 10.91
C GLY A 203 -24.21 17.23 12.11
N PRO A 204 -24.17 17.86 13.29
CA PRO A 204 -23.51 17.32 14.48
C PRO A 204 -24.14 16.02 15.02
N ASP A 205 -25.35 15.68 14.57
CA ASP A 205 -26.11 14.51 15.01
C ASP A 205 -25.99 13.30 14.06
N VAL A 206 -25.16 13.41 13.01
CA VAL A 206 -24.92 12.30 12.08
C VAL A 206 -23.93 11.31 12.71
N GLU A 207 -24.34 10.05 12.85
CA GLU A 207 -23.55 9.00 13.53
C GLU A 207 -22.28 8.62 12.75
N ASP A 208 -22.32 8.69 11.43
CA ASP A 208 -21.19 8.41 10.52
C ASP A 208 -21.10 9.54 9.49
N PRO A 209 -20.53 10.70 9.87
CA PRO A 209 -20.47 11.86 9.00
C PRO A 209 -19.41 11.64 7.91
N ASP A 210 -19.69 12.15 6.70
CA ASP A 210 -18.74 12.14 5.60
C ASP A 210 -17.57 13.08 5.95
N MET A 211 -16.41 12.46 6.20
CA MET A 211 -15.19 13.17 6.58
C MET A 211 -14.36 13.55 5.36
N HIS A 212 -13.98 14.82 5.29
CA HIS A 212 -13.16 15.41 4.24
C HIS A 212 -11.82 15.88 4.79
N LEU A 213 -10.75 15.57 4.06
CA LEU A 213 -9.41 16.06 4.38
C LEU A 213 -9.36 17.57 4.06
N ALA A 214 -8.81 18.38 4.97
CA ALA A 214 -8.72 19.82 4.78
C ALA A 214 -7.69 20.20 3.71
N GLU A 215 -7.91 21.32 3.01
CA GLU A 215 -6.87 21.91 2.15
C GLU A 215 -5.69 22.43 2.98
N PRO A 216 -4.44 22.36 2.49
CA PRO A 216 -4.01 21.91 1.15
C PRO A 216 -3.89 20.38 0.98
N TRP A 217 -4.15 19.61 2.04
CA TRP A 217 -3.81 18.19 2.14
C TRP A 217 -4.63 17.31 1.21
N PHE A 218 -5.91 17.63 1.01
CA PHE A 218 -6.76 16.93 0.04
C PHE A 218 -6.18 17.00 -1.37
N THR A 219 -5.99 18.21 -1.91
CA THR A 219 -5.44 18.38 -3.27
C THR A 219 -4.01 17.83 -3.37
N ALA A 220 -3.19 17.97 -2.32
CA ALA A 220 -1.86 17.36 -2.28
C ALA A 220 -1.93 15.83 -2.38
N SER A 221 -2.87 15.18 -1.68
CA SER A 221 -3.07 13.73 -1.76
C SER A 221 -3.43 13.29 -3.18
N LEU A 222 -4.32 14.02 -3.87
CA LEU A 222 -4.68 13.77 -5.26
C LEU A 222 -3.45 13.84 -6.17
N CYS A 223 -2.64 14.89 -6.04
CA CYS A 223 -1.42 15.05 -6.85
C CYS A 223 -0.45 13.88 -6.67
N LEU A 224 -0.28 13.38 -5.44
CA LEU A 224 0.65 12.28 -5.17
C LEU A 224 0.13 10.93 -5.67
N ILE A 225 -1.16 10.62 -5.51
CA ILE A 225 -1.73 9.37 -6.08
C ILE A 225 -1.75 9.41 -7.62
N GLU A 226 -1.97 10.58 -8.21
CA GLU A 226 -1.90 10.81 -9.66
C GLU A 226 -0.48 10.59 -10.19
N ALA A 227 0.53 11.17 -9.52
CA ALA A 227 1.93 10.95 -9.84
C ALA A 227 2.33 9.48 -9.65
N ALA A 228 1.80 8.80 -8.64
CA ALA A 228 2.08 7.39 -8.37
C ALA A 228 1.47 6.47 -9.44
N MET A 229 0.25 6.74 -9.92
CA MET A 229 -0.31 6.05 -11.08
C MET A 229 0.56 6.28 -12.32
N ALA A 230 0.94 7.54 -12.57
CA ALA A 230 1.70 7.96 -13.74
C ALA A 230 3.12 7.34 -13.79
N LEU A 231 3.78 7.19 -12.65
CA LEU A 231 5.14 6.64 -12.56
C LEU A 231 5.17 5.14 -12.23
N GLY A 232 4.18 4.63 -11.50
CA GLY A 232 4.07 3.23 -11.09
C GLY A 232 3.37 2.33 -12.11
N ALA A 233 2.52 2.90 -12.98
CA ALA A 233 1.86 2.18 -14.06
C ALA A 233 1.94 2.97 -15.39
N PRO A 234 3.16 3.29 -15.87
CA PRO A 234 3.35 4.18 -17.03
C PRO A 234 2.77 3.61 -18.33
N HIS A 235 2.55 2.29 -18.42
CA HIS A 235 1.94 1.62 -19.57
C HIS A 235 0.44 1.93 -19.73
N LEU A 236 -0.23 2.45 -18.70
CA LEU A 236 -1.65 2.81 -18.74
C LEU A 236 -1.90 4.24 -19.24
N ILE A 237 -0.84 5.05 -19.33
CA ILE A 237 -0.95 6.50 -19.50
C ILE A 237 -0.02 6.96 -20.64
N PRO A 238 -0.55 7.64 -21.67
CA PRO A 238 0.27 8.26 -22.72
C PRO A 238 1.31 9.25 -22.17
N ASP A 239 2.42 9.43 -22.87
CA ASP A 239 3.54 10.28 -22.41
C ASP A 239 3.14 11.75 -22.11
N SER A 240 2.22 12.32 -22.90
CA SER A 240 1.67 13.67 -22.68
C SER A 240 0.91 13.76 -21.36
N ASP A 241 0.12 12.74 -21.07
CA ASP A 241 -0.77 12.70 -19.92
C ASP A 241 0.06 12.41 -18.67
N ARG A 242 1.07 11.54 -18.78
CA ARG A 242 2.06 11.29 -17.73
C ARG A 242 2.83 12.56 -17.35
N THR A 243 3.18 13.39 -18.33
CA THR A 243 3.83 14.69 -18.08
C THR A 243 2.92 15.63 -17.29
N THR A 244 1.63 15.66 -17.61
CA THR A 244 0.62 16.44 -16.88
C THR A 244 0.45 15.95 -15.44
N LEU A 245 0.24 14.64 -15.25
CA LEU A 245 0.03 14.04 -13.91
C LEU A 245 1.28 14.13 -13.00
N THR A 246 2.48 14.18 -13.59
CA THR A 246 3.72 14.31 -12.82
C THR A 246 4.20 15.76 -12.67
N ALA A 247 3.49 16.75 -13.21
CA ALA A 247 3.89 18.16 -13.11
C ALA A 247 3.95 18.68 -11.66
N PRO A 248 2.94 18.43 -10.79
CA PRO A 248 3.01 18.85 -9.38
C PRO A 248 4.18 18.18 -8.66
N TRP A 249 4.36 16.88 -8.88
CA TRP A 249 5.47 16.12 -8.30
C TRP A 249 6.84 16.66 -8.72
N ARG A 250 6.99 17.05 -9.98
CA ARG A 250 8.21 17.69 -10.48
C ARG A 250 8.41 19.07 -9.88
N ALA A 251 7.35 19.86 -9.65
CA ALA A 251 7.46 21.15 -8.97
C ALA A 251 7.97 20.99 -7.53
N LEU A 252 7.54 19.92 -6.84
CA LEU A 252 8.00 19.57 -5.50
C LEU A 252 9.46 19.08 -5.45
N THR A 253 9.88 18.27 -6.44
CA THR A 253 11.16 17.54 -6.40
C THR A 253 12.29 18.15 -7.23
N ARG A 254 11.96 18.99 -8.22
CA ARG A 254 12.97 19.82 -8.90
C ARG A 254 13.31 20.92 -7.90
N PRO A 255 14.54 20.97 -7.39
CA PRO A 255 14.88 21.75 -6.20
C PRO A 255 14.39 23.20 -6.28
N SER A 256 13.99 23.72 -5.13
CA SER A 256 14.22 25.10 -4.73
C SER A 256 15.70 25.44 -4.92
N LEU A 257 16.07 25.70 -6.18
CA LEU A 257 17.30 26.38 -6.55
C LEU A 257 17.04 27.87 -6.38
N SER A 258 17.12 28.32 -5.13
CA SER A 258 17.38 29.70 -4.75
C SER A 258 18.48 29.72 -3.71
#